data_AF-A0A3P7P6U9-F1
#
_entry.id   AF-A0A3P7P6U9-F1
#
_cell.length_a   1.000
_cell.length_b   1.000
_cell.length_c   1.000
_cell.angle_alpha   90.00
_cell.angle_beta   90.00
_cell.angle_gamma   90.00
#
_symmetry.space_group_name_H-M   'P 1'
#
loop_
_entity.id
_entity.type
_entity.pdbx_description
1 polymer ?
#
loop_
_entity_poly.entity_id
_entity_poly.type
_entity_poly.pdbx_seq_one_letter_code
_entity_poly.pdbx_strand_id
1 'polypeptide(L)' 'MVGLLPATAIFWMMDPSGQHVALQGGLFYLFGIIFFKMDGRIPLAHAIWHCFVASGAYTHFVAIDTYLLT' A
#
# COMPACT_ATOMS: atom_id res chain seq x y z
N MET A 1 6.33 0.55 13.35
CA MET A 1 6.57 -0.91 13.45
C MET A 1 5.38 -1.76 13.00
N VAL A 2 4.14 -1.26 13.00
CA VAL A 2 2.94 -2.03 12.58
C VAL A 2 3.02 -2.59 11.14
N GLY A 3 3.67 -1.89 10.19
CA GLY A 3 3.80 -2.35 8.81
C GLY A 3 4.90 -3.40 8.55
N LEU A 4 5.83 -3.63 9.48
CA LEU A 4 6.94 -4.57 9.25
C LEU A 4 6.49 -6.03 9.33
N LEU A 5 5.58 -6.33 10.27
CA LEU A 5 5.03 -7.68 10.45
C LEU A 5 4.36 -8.20 9.17
N PRO A 6 3.38 -7.49 8.55
CA PRO A 6 2.79 -7.97 7.30
C PRO A 6 3.78 -8.02 6.14
N ALA A 7 4.80 -7.15 6.10
CA ALA A 7 5.80 -7.19 5.03
C ALA A 7 6.66 -8.46 5.06
N THR A 8 6.91 -9.04 6.24
CA THR A 8 7.68 -10.31 6.34
C THR A 8 6.99 -11.49 5.69
N ALA A 9 5.67 -11.45 5.52
CA ALA A 9 4.91 -12.52 4.86
C ALA A 9 5.41 -12.79 3.44
N ILE A 10 5.96 -11.78 2.75
CA ILE A 10 6.51 -11.90 1.39
C ILE A 10 7.62 -12.97 1.31
N PHE A 11 8.44 -13.12 2.36
CA PHE A 11 9.53 -14.09 2.38
C PHE A 11 9.07 -15.54 2.57
N TRP A 12 7.82 -15.75 3.00
CA TRP A 12 7.26 -17.06 3.34
C TRP A 12 6.14 -17.49 2.39
N MET A 13 5.94 -16.78 1.28
CA MET A 13 4.91 -17.11 0.30
C MET A 13 5.31 -18.36 -0.50
N MET A 14 4.43 -19.35 -0.55
CA MET A 14 4.62 -20.55 -1.39
C MET A 14 4.34 -20.27 -2.88
N ASP A 15 3.44 -19.31 -3.16
CA ASP A 15 3.16 -18.79 -4.50
C ASP A 15 3.45 -17.27 -4.54
N PRO A 16 4.42 -16.80 -5.34
CA PRO A 16 4.77 -15.39 -5.43
C PRO A 16 3.88 -14.57 -6.37
N SER A 17 2.88 -15.17 -7.02
CA SER A 17 2.02 -14.52 -8.03
C SER A 17 1.42 -13.17 -7.59
N GLY A 18 0.95 -13.05 -6.34
CA GLY A 18 0.38 -11.82 -5.77
C GLY A 18 1.38 -10.78 -5.26
N GLN A 19 2.69 -11.09 -5.25
CA GLN A 19 3.73 -10.22 -4.65
C GLN A 19 3.84 -8.87 -5.34
N HIS A 20 3.75 -8.85 -6.68
CA HIS A 20 3.89 -7.62 -7.46
C HIS A 20 2.78 -6.61 -7.13
N VAL A 21 1.54 -7.09 -6.99
CA VAL A 21 0.37 -6.24 -6.65
C VAL A 21 0.48 -5.73 -5.22
N ALA A 22 0.92 -6.58 -4.28
CA ALA A 22 1.18 -6.18 -2.90
C ALA A 22 2.30 -5.13 -2.79
N LEU A 23 3.38 -5.27 -3.57
CA LEU A 23 4.47 -4.30 -3.63
C LEU A 23 3.99 -2.95 -4.16
N GLN A 24 3.14 -2.96 -5.19
CA GLN A 24 2.54 -1.74 -5.74
C GLN A 24 1.68 -1.01 -4.70
N GLY A 25 0.93 -1.73 -3.86
CA GLY A 25 0.22 -1.15 -2.71
C GLY A 25 1.15 -0.49 -1.70
N GLY A 26 2.28 -1.15 -1.40
CA GLY A 26 3.34 -0.59 -0.57
C GLY A 26 3.93 0.72 -1.14
N LEU A 27 4.11 0.79 -2.45
CA LEU A 27 4.60 2.01 -3.13
C LEU A 27 3.60 3.17 -3.03
N PHE A 28 2.29 2.91 -3.14
CA PHE A 28 1.29 3.96 -2.92
C PHE A 28 1.39 4.55 -1.51
N TYR A 29 1.57 3.72 -0.48
CA TYR A 29 1.80 4.23 0.88
C TYR A 29 3.10 5.00 1.01
N LEU A 30 4.18 4.51 0.39
CA LEU A 30 5.49 5.18 0.40
C LEU A 30 5.40 6.57 -0.24
N PHE A 31 4.78 6.71 -1.41
CA PHE A 31 4.62 8.01 -2.06
C PHE A 31 3.62 8.91 -1.33
N GLY A 32 2.56 8.34 -0.78
CA GLY A 32 1.58 9.08 0.02
C GLY A 32 2.22 9.81 1.20
N ILE A 33 3.25 9.23 1.86
CA ILE A 33 3.89 9.87 3.01
C ILE A 33 4.52 11.23 2.68
N ILE A 34 4.89 11.46 1.43
CA ILE A 34 5.44 12.74 0.97
C ILE A 34 4.35 13.82 1.11
N PHE A 35 3.14 13.54 0.63
CA PHE A 35 1.98 14.45 0.76
C PHE A 35 1.52 14.61 2.19
N PHE A 36 1.56 13.53 2.99
CA PHE A 36 1.30 13.62 4.42
C PHE A 36 2.28 14.59 5.11
N LYS A 37 3.57 14.53 4.76
CA LYS A 37 4.59 15.43 5.35
C LYS A 37 4.46 16.88 4.85
N MET A 38 3.83 17.09 3.71
CA MET A 38 3.50 18.40 3.15
C MET A 38 2.16 18.95 3.65
N ASP A 39 1.48 18.25 4.55
CA ASP A 39 0.24 18.72 5.15
C ASP A 39 0.45 20.07 5.87
N GLY A 40 -0.50 20.98 5.68
CA GLY A 40 -0.39 22.38 6.09
C GLY A 40 0.59 23.25 5.29
N ARG A 41 1.34 22.70 4.32
CA ARG A 41 2.25 23.46 3.43
C ARG A 41 1.70 23.63 2.02
N ILE A 42 1.19 22.55 1.43
CA ILE A 42 0.57 22.58 0.10
C ILE A 42 -0.95 22.50 0.27
N PRO A 43 -1.74 23.37 -0.39
CA PRO A 43 -3.19 23.25 -0.38
C PRO A 43 -3.65 21.84 -0.76
N LEU A 44 -4.56 21.25 0.03
CA LEU A 44 -5.10 19.90 -0.19
C LEU A 44 -4.10 18.73 -0.08
N ALA A 45 -2.89 18.92 0.44
CA ALA A 45 -1.93 17.84 0.61
C ALA A 45 -2.49 16.64 1.40
N HIS A 46 -3.30 16.89 2.43
CA HIS A 46 -3.97 15.84 3.19
C HIS A 46 -4.98 15.03 2.37
N ALA A 47 -5.76 15.71 1.51
CA ALA A 47 -6.72 15.04 0.63
C ALA A 47 -6.00 14.19 -0.42
N ILE A 48 -4.90 14.72 -1.00
CA ILE A 48 -4.05 13.96 -1.93
C ILE A 48 -3.47 12.74 -1.22
N TRP A 49 -2.97 12.89 0.01
CA TRP A 49 -2.49 11.76 0.82
C TRP A 49 -3.55 10.68 0.98
N HIS A 50 -4.79 11.04 1.27
CA HIS A 50 -5.89 10.06 1.36
C HIS A 50 -6.13 9.30 0.04
N CYS A 51 -5.99 9.93 -1.12
CA CYS A 51 -6.08 9.23 -2.41
C CYS A 51 -5.00 8.15 -2.56
N PHE A 52 -3.77 8.43 -2.12
CA PHE A 52 -2.69 7.44 -2.09
C PHE A 52 -3.00 6.30 -1.12
N VAL A 53 -3.47 6.62 0.10
CA VAL A 53 -3.84 5.62 1.11
C VAL A 53 -4.96 4.71 0.59
N ALA A 54 -6.00 5.28 -0.02
CA ALA A 54 -7.11 4.51 -0.59
C ALA A 54 -6.65 3.61 -1.74
N SER A 55 -5.77 4.10 -2.61
CA SER A 55 -5.19 3.31 -3.71
C SER A 55 -4.30 2.17 -3.21
N GLY A 56 -3.50 2.43 -2.18
CA GLY A 56 -2.71 1.40 -1.50
C GLY A 56 -3.59 0.32 -0.86
N ALA A 57 -4.64 0.71 -0.14
CA ALA A 57 -5.58 -0.23 0.46
C ALA A 57 -6.31 -1.06 -0.60
N TYR A 58 -6.77 -0.43 -1.69
CA TYR A 58 -7.45 -1.09 -2.79
C TYR A 58 -6.55 -2.13 -3.49
N THR A 59 -5.30 -1.78 -3.78
CA THR A 59 -4.35 -2.73 -4.40
C THR A 59 -4.02 -3.91 -3.49
N HIS A 60 -3.88 -3.69 -2.18
CA HIS A 60 -3.74 -4.81 -1.24
C HIS A 60 -4.99 -5.69 -1.18
N PHE A 61 -6.18 -5.10 -1.24
CA PHE A 61 -7.42 -5.88 -1.34
C PHE A 61 -7.46 -6.74 -2.61
N VAL A 62 -7.13 -6.17 -3.78
CA VAL A 62 -7.06 -6.90 -5.05
C VAL A 62 -6.03 -8.05 -4.98
N ALA A 63 -4.88 -7.82 -4.34
CA ALA A 63 -3.88 -8.87 -4.18
C ALA A 63 -4.43 -10.09 -3.40
N ILE A 64 -5.27 -9.85 -2.39
CA ILE A 64 -5.90 -10.92 -1.60
C ILE A 64 -7.03 -11.57 -2.40
N ASP A 65 -7.90 -10.77 -3.00
CA ASP A 65 -9.07 -11.25 -3.74
C ASP A 65 -8.66 -12.15 -4.91
N THR A 66 -7.67 -11.75 -5.70
CA THR A 66 -7.25 -12.46 -6.92
C THR A 66 -6.27 -13.61 -6.68
N TYR A 67 -5.43 -13.57 -5.64
CA TYR A 67 -4.34 -14.55 -5.46
C TYR A 67 -4.45 -15.41 -4.21
N LEU A 68 -5.40 -15.13 -3.32
CA LEU A 68 -5.63 -15.92 -2.09
C LEU A 68 -7.05 -16.46 -1.99
N LEU A 69 -8.06 -15.69 -2.38
CA LEU A 69 -9.47 -16.09 -2.25
C LEU A 69 -10.04 -16.75 -3.50
N THR A 70 -9.61 -16.30 -4.68
CA THR A 70 -10.02 -16.83 -5.99
C THR A 70 -8.98 -17.79 -6.52
#